data_AF-A0A349NBN4-F1
#
_entry.id   AF-A0A349NBN4-F1
#
_cell.length_a   1.000
_cell.length_b   1.000
_cell.length_c   1.000
_cell.angle_alpha   90.00
_cell.angle_beta   90.00
_cell.angle_gamma   90.00
#
_symmetry.space_group_name_H-M   'P 1'
#
loop_
_entity.id
_entity.type
_entity.pdbx_description
1 polymer ?
#
loop_
_entity_poly.entity_id
_entity_poly.type
_entity_poly.pdbx_seq_one_letter_code
_entity_poly.pdbx_strand_id
1 'polypeptide(L)'
;MDQETTGLAGRGLWGLIWVAYAYFYGRYFGHVARRLKPGLCDAGLPGSRERLAAKQFWCYWFSAFMLIPTVLELIRSSPFTSGVISILPCLFGVWVMQAVWCEVLHSKVPNSEYANRQRR
;
A
#
# COMPACT_ATOMS: atom_id res chain seq x y z
N MET A 1 -26.68 -14.65 -27.02
CA MET A 1 -25.73 -15.58 -26.37
C MET A 1 -24.51 -14.72 -26.03
N ASP A 2 -24.65 -13.83 -25.05
CA ASP A 2 -23.83 -12.60 -24.92
C ASP A 2 -23.21 -12.44 -23.52
N GLN A 3 -23.13 -13.52 -22.76
CA GLN A 3 -22.76 -13.47 -21.34
C GLN A 3 -21.29 -13.83 -21.07
N GLU A 4 -20.52 -14.23 -22.08
CA GLU A 4 -19.16 -14.74 -21.89
C GLU A 4 -18.05 -13.70 -22.10
N THR A 5 -18.31 -12.57 -22.77
CA THR A 5 -17.28 -11.55 -23.05
C THR A 5 -17.08 -10.56 -21.92
N THR A 6 -18.11 -10.27 -21.13
CA THR A 6 -18.04 -9.38 -19.95
C THR A 6 -17.28 -10.01 -18.77
N GLY A 7 -17.30 -11.34 -18.64
CA GLY A 7 -16.60 -12.06 -17.58
C GLY A 7 -15.07 -12.04 -17.72
N LEU A 8 -14.54 -12.19 -18.94
CA LEU A 8 -13.09 -12.13 -19.21
C LEU A 8 -12.53 -10.70 -19.10
N ALA A 9 -13.27 -9.69 -19.57
CA ALA A 9 -12.86 -8.30 -19.46
C ALA A 9 -12.90 -7.80 -18.00
N GLY A 10 -13.86 -8.24 -17.19
CA GLY A 10 -14.01 -7.83 -15.80
C GLY A 10 -12.91 -8.34 -14.86
N ARG A 11 -12.38 -9.55 -15.08
CA ARG A 11 -11.40 -10.18 -14.17
C ARG A 11 -9.99 -9.61 -14.30
N GLY A 12 -9.50 -9.41 -15.52
CA GLY A 12 -8.21 -8.76 -15.75
C GLY A 12 -8.22 -7.29 -15.32
N LEU A 13 -9.33 -6.59 -15.56
CA LEU A 13 -9.54 -5.22 -15.12
C LEU A 13 -9.50 -5.09 -13.59
N TRP A 14 -10.07 -6.05 -12.87
CA TRP A 14 -10.06 -6.06 -11.41
C TRP A 14 -8.66 -6.18 -10.83
N GLY A 15 -7.82 -7.09 -11.36
CA GLY A 15 -6.41 -7.19 -10.97
C GLY A 15 -5.63 -5.90 -11.25
N LEU A 16 -5.86 -5.29 -12.41
CA LEU A 16 -5.23 -4.01 -12.78
C LEU A 16 -5.61 -2.86 -11.85
N ILE A 17 -6.87 -2.79 -11.41
CA ILE A 17 -7.33 -1.80 -10.43
C ILE A 17 -6.52 -1.92 -9.13
N TRP A 18 -6.28 -3.13 -8.65
CA TRP A 18 -5.50 -3.35 -7.42
C TRP A 18 -4.02 -3.03 -7.58
N VAL A 19 -3.42 -3.35 -8.74
CA VAL A 19 -2.05 -2.94 -9.06
C VAL A 19 -1.93 -1.42 -9.07
N ALA A 20 -2.86 -0.73 -9.75
CA ALA A 20 -2.89 0.73 -9.78
C ALA A 20 -3.10 1.31 -8.38
N TYR A 21 -4.02 0.76 -7.60
CA TYR A 21 -4.27 1.17 -6.22
C TYR A 21 -3.00 1.10 -5.35
N ALA A 22 -2.30 -0.05 -5.36
CA ALA A 22 -1.05 -0.21 -4.62
C ALA A 22 0.03 0.77 -5.09
N TYR A 23 0.14 0.98 -6.40
CA TYR A 23 1.08 1.93 -6.98
C TYR A 23 0.80 3.39 -6.55
N PHE A 24 -0.48 3.81 -6.56
CA PHE A 24 -0.89 5.14 -6.10
C PHE A 24 -0.61 5.34 -4.61
N TYR A 25 -0.83 4.33 -3.78
CA TYR A 25 -0.46 4.40 -2.36
C TYR A 25 1.05 4.47 -2.15
N GLY A 26 1.85 3.74 -2.93
CA GLY A 26 3.31 3.88 -2.92
C GLY A 26 3.75 5.32 -3.26
N ARG A 27 3.17 5.91 -4.31
CA ARG A 27 3.38 7.32 -4.68
C ARG A 27 2.96 8.28 -3.57
N TYR A 28 1.83 8.01 -2.91
CA TYR A 28 1.33 8.80 -1.79
C TYR A 28 2.31 8.78 -0.61
N PHE A 29 2.75 7.62 -0.14
CA PHE A 29 3.72 7.52 0.95
C PHE A 29 5.04 8.22 0.62
N GLY A 30 5.51 8.10 -0.62
CA GLY A 30 6.69 8.83 -1.09
C GLY A 30 6.49 10.35 -1.14
N HIS A 31 5.30 10.82 -1.53
CA HIS A 31 4.96 12.24 -1.51
C HIS A 31 4.93 12.79 -0.08
N VAL A 32 4.31 12.05 0.85
CA VAL A 32 4.25 12.40 2.27
C VAL A 32 5.68 12.45 2.84
N ALA A 33 6.52 11.45 2.59
CA ALA A 33 7.92 11.43 3.04
C ALA A 33 8.71 12.68 2.62
N ARG A 34 8.52 13.15 1.38
CA ARG A 34 9.20 14.35 0.85
C ARG A 34 8.70 15.64 1.51
N ARG A 35 7.42 15.70 1.89
CA ARG A 35 6.79 16.86 2.56
C ARG A 35 7.19 16.99 4.03
N LEU A 36 7.66 15.92 4.68
CA LEU A 36 8.19 16.01 6.03
C LEU A 36 9.47 16.85 6.06
N LYS A 37 9.52 17.79 7.01
CA LYS A 37 10.68 18.68 7.20
C LYS A 37 11.95 17.83 7.44
N PRO A 38 13.09 18.19 6.84
CA PRO A 38 14.34 17.42 6.91
C PRO A 38 14.96 17.30 8.31
N GLY A 39 14.36 17.90 9.35
CA GLY A 39 14.84 17.86 10.74
C GLY A 39 14.16 16.85 11.67
N LEU A 40 13.11 16.14 11.23
CA LEU A 40 12.51 15.03 11.99
C LEU A 40 13.13 13.69 11.54
N CYS A 41 14.45 13.55 11.72
CA CYS A 41 15.21 12.34 11.43
C CYS A 41 15.31 11.42 12.66
N ASP A 42 14.21 11.27 13.41
CA ASP A 42 14.16 10.28 14.49
C ASP A 42 13.61 8.97 13.92
N ALA A 43 14.51 8.02 13.67
CA ALA A 43 14.24 6.70 13.07
C ALA A 43 13.21 5.84 13.84
N GLY A 44 12.76 6.27 15.03
CA GLY A 44 11.76 5.58 15.84
C GLY A 44 10.34 6.14 15.78
N LEU A 45 10.15 7.38 15.31
CA LEU A 45 8.85 8.06 15.43
C LEU A 45 7.90 7.76 14.25
N PRO A 46 6.59 7.62 14.51
CA PRO A 46 5.58 7.59 13.45
C PRO A 46 5.67 8.89 12.63
N GLY A 47 5.71 8.77 11.31
CA GLY A 47 5.95 9.85 10.36
C GLY A 47 7.40 9.97 9.88
N SER A 48 8.33 9.15 10.36
CA SER A 48 9.74 9.22 9.92
C SER A 48 9.92 8.88 8.44
N ARG A 49 10.78 9.64 7.75
CA ARG A 49 11.09 9.48 6.32
C ARG A 49 11.49 8.05 5.95
N GLU A 50 12.26 7.37 6.80
CA GLU A 50 12.73 6.00 6.55
C GLU A 50 11.57 4.99 6.59
N ARG A 51 10.64 5.12 7.54
CA ARG A 51 9.44 4.26 7.63
C ARG A 51 8.52 4.48 6.45
N LEU A 52 8.31 5.72 6.03
CA LEU A 52 7.54 6.03 4.83
C LEU A 52 8.22 5.51 3.54
N ALA A 53 9.54 5.59 3.44
CA ALA A 53 10.29 5.01 2.32
C ALA A 53 10.19 3.48 2.28
N ALA A 54 10.28 2.82 3.43
CA ALA A 54 10.06 1.38 3.55
C ALA A 54 8.62 0.99 3.12
N LYS A 55 7.61 1.74 3.55
CA LYS A 55 6.21 1.53 3.14
C LYS A 55 5.98 1.75 1.65
N GLN A 56 6.63 2.78 1.08
CA GLN A 56 6.62 3.01 -0.37
C GLN A 56 7.24 1.82 -1.11
N PHE A 57 8.38 1.30 -0.66
CA PHE A 57 9.02 0.13 -1.23
C PHE A 57 8.09 -1.09 -1.19
N TRP A 58 7.46 -1.35 -0.03
CA TRP A 58 6.47 -2.42 0.13
C TRP A 58 5.27 -2.27 -0.80
N CYS A 59 4.73 -1.06 -0.98
CA CYS A 59 3.63 -0.82 -1.92
C CYS A 59 4.03 -1.12 -3.36
N TYR A 60 5.23 -0.71 -3.79
CA TYR A 60 5.73 -1.04 -5.12
C TYR A 60 6.01 -2.52 -5.29
N TRP A 61 6.61 -3.15 -4.29
CA TRP A 61 6.87 -4.59 -4.31
C TRP A 61 5.56 -5.39 -4.39
N PHE A 62 4.54 -5.01 -3.61
CA PHE A 62 3.22 -5.61 -3.71
C PHE A 62 2.56 -5.35 -5.08
N SER A 63 2.70 -4.15 -5.64
CA SER A 63 2.15 -3.85 -6.97
C SER A 63 2.81 -4.70 -8.07
N ALA A 64 4.13 -4.91 -8.00
CA ALA A 64 4.85 -5.79 -8.90
C ALA A 64 4.46 -7.26 -8.69
N PHE A 65 4.29 -7.68 -7.43
CA PHE A 65 3.84 -9.03 -7.10
C PHE A 65 2.44 -9.31 -7.63
N MET A 66 1.50 -8.38 -7.48
CA MET A 66 0.12 -8.47 -7.99
C MET A 66 0.03 -8.39 -9.52
N LEU A 67 1.05 -7.83 -10.19
CA LEU A 67 1.13 -7.82 -11.64
C LEU A 67 1.20 -9.25 -12.21
N ILE A 68 1.92 -10.16 -11.52
CA ILE A 68 2.11 -11.55 -11.94
C ILE A 68 0.77 -12.30 -12.06
N PRO A 69 -0.05 -12.46 -11.00
CA PRO A 69 -1.33 -13.14 -11.11
C PRO A 69 -2.31 -12.40 -12.03
N THR A 70 -2.23 -11.06 -12.12
CA THR A 70 -3.07 -10.28 -13.05
C THR A 70 -2.75 -10.58 -14.51
N VAL A 71 -1.47 -10.66 -14.87
CA VAL A 71 -1.02 -11.05 -16.23
C VAL A 71 -1.32 -12.51 -16.51
N LEU A 72 -1.14 -13.41 -15.53
CA LEU A 72 -1.54 -14.82 -15.68
C LEU A 72 -3.05 -14.96 -15.91
N GLU A 73 -3.89 -14.22 -15.17
CA GLU A 73 -5.36 -14.23 -15.35
C GLU A 73 -5.77 -13.73 -16.76
N LEU A 74 -5.05 -12.74 -17.30
CA LEU A 74 -5.25 -12.22 -18.65
C LEU A 74 -4.92 -13.26 -19.75
N ILE A 75 -3.94 -14.12 -19.52
CA ILE A 75 -3.52 -15.16 -20.49
C ILE A 75 -4.36 -16.43 -20.32
N ARG A 76 -4.64 -16.82 -19.08
CA ARG A 76 -5.39 -18.04 -18.74
C ARG A 76 -6.10 -17.86 -17.39
N SER A 77 -7.40 -17.58 -17.44
CA SER A 77 -8.22 -17.50 -16.23
C SER A 77 -8.22 -18.85 -15.51
N SER A 78 -7.83 -18.83 -14.24
CA SER A 78 -7.82 -19.99 -13.34
C SER A 78 -8.54 -19.61 -12.04
N PRO A 79 -9.32 -20.51 -11.44
CA PRO A 79 -9.96 -20.25 -10.15
C PRO A 79 -8.94 -19.90 -9.06
N PHE A 80 -7.69 -20.40 -9.17
CA PHE A 80 -6.61 -20.07 -8.26
C PHE A 80 -6.19 -18.60 -8.38
N THR A 81 -5.90 -18.12 -9.59
CA THR A 81 -5.48 -16.73 -9.83
C THR A 81 -6.60 -15.74 -9.52
N SER A 82 -7.85 -16.09 -9.81
CA SER A 82 -9.02 -15.29 -9.43
C SER A 82 -9.20 -15.19 -7.91
N GLY A 83 -8.95 -16.28 -7.16
CA GLY A 83 -8.96 -16.28 -5.69
C GLY A 83 -7.85 -15.41 -5.10
N VAL A 84 -6.64 -15.53 -5.65
CA VAL A 84 -5.46 -14.74 -5.27
C VAL A 84 -5.70 -13.24 -5.49
N ILE A 85 -6.25 -12.84 -6.65
CA ILE A 85 -6.60 -11.46 -6.97
C ILE A 85 -7.69 -10.90 -6.05
N SER A 86 -8.51 -11.75 -5.44
CA SER A 86 -9.58 -11.32 -4.52
C SER A 86 -9.10 -11.20 -3.07
N ILE A 87 -8.24 -12.10 -2.61
CA ILE A 87 -7.83 -12.19 -1.20
C ILE A 87 -6.63 -11.29 -0.89
N LEU A 88 -5.59 -11.30 -1.73
CA LEU A 88 -4.36 -10.55 -1.47
C LEU A 88 -4.60 -9.05 -1.36
N PRO A 89 -5.43 -8.41 -2.21
CA PRO A 89 -5.64 -6.97 -2.09
C PRO A 89 -6.44 -6.57 -0.86
N CYS A 90 -7.30 -7.46 -0.34
CA CYS A 90 -7.99 -7.24 0.93
C CYS A 90 -7.00 -7.21 2.10
N LEU A 91 -6.08 -8.17 2.17
CA LEU A 91 -5.01 -8.18 3.18
C LEU A 91 -4.11 -6.95 3.06
N PHE A 92 -3.75 -6.59 1.84
CA PHE A 92 -2.97 -5.38 1.58
C PHE A 92 -3.73 -4.10 1.96
N GLY A 93 -5.04 -4.02 1.69
CA GLY A 93 -5.88 -2.90 2.09
C GLY A 93 -5.92 -2.73 3.60
N VAL A 94 -6.07 -3.82 4.37
CA VAL A 94 -6.01 -3.79 5.85
C VAL A 94 -4.63 -3.31 6.31
N TRP A 95 -3.56 -3.82 5.71
CA TRP A 95 -2.19 -3.38 6.03
C TRP A 95 -1.97 -1.90 5.72
N VAL A 96 -2.45 -1.41 4.57
CA VAL A 96 -2.37 0.02 4.19
C VAL A 96 -3.14 0.87 5.19
N MET A 97 -4.36 0.47 5.60
CA MET A 97 -5.15 1.20 6.59
C MET A 97 -4.44 1.24 7.94
N GLN A 98 -3.89 0.12 8.41
CA GLN A 98 -3.08 0.08 9.62
C GLN A 98 -1.83 0.97 9.50
N ALA A 99 -1.18 0.94 8.34
CA ALA A 99 -0.01 1.75 8.05
C ALA A 99 -0.33 3.25 8.04
N VAL A 100 -1.47 3.67 7.47
CA VAL A 100 -1.94 5.05 7.50
C VAL A 100 -2.35 5.44 8.91
N TRP A 101 -3.05 4.59 9.65
CA TRP A 101 -3.46 4.84 11.03
C TRP A 101 -2.25 5.10 11.94
N CYS A 102 -1.24 4.23 11.88
CA CYS A 102 -0.02 4.39 12.67
C CYS A 102 0.78 5.65 12.31
N GLU A 103 0.74 6.12 11.06
CA GLU A 103 1.54 7.28 10.62
C GLU A 103 0.79 8.61 10.75
N VAL A 104 -0.54 8.64 10.53
CA VAL A 104 -1.35 9.87 10.49
C VAL A 104 -2.05 10.14 11.82
N LEU A 105 -2.51 9.11 12.53
CA LEU A 105 -3.27 9.30 13.77
C LEU A 105 -2.36 9.23 15.00
N HIS A 106 -1.30 8.41 14.94
CA HIS A 106 -0.35 8.35 16.05
C HIS A 106 0.63 9.52 16.10
N SER A 107 0.76 10.32 15.02
CA SER A 107 1.53 11.57 15.04
C SER A 107 0.84 12.69 15.86
N LYS A 108 -0.43 12.52 16.23
CA LYS A 108 -1.19 13.47 17.07
C LYS A 108 -1.17 13.13 18.55
N VAL A 109 -0.68 11.96 18.95
CA VAL A 109 -0.49 11.63 20.36
C VAL A 109 0.89 12.16 20.75
N PRO A 110 0.98 13.25 21.53
CA PRO A 110 2.27 13.76 21.95
C PRO A 110 2.95 12.66 22.75
N ASN A 111 4.04 12.12 22.19
CA ASN A 111 4.83 11.12 22.87
C ASN A 111 5.47 11.80 24.09
N SER A 112 4.92 11.55 25.28
CA SER A 112 5.31 12.21 26.53
C SER A 112 6.78 12.02 26.88
N GLU A 113 7.43 10.99 26.31
CA GLU A 113 8.87 10.77 26.44
C GLU A 113 9.72 11.80 25.66
N TYR A 114 9.28 12.26 24.49
CA TYR A 114 10.02 13.26 23.71
C TYR A 114 9.91 14.67 24.32
N ALA A 115 8.75 15.01 24.88
CA ALA A 115 8.56 16.28 25.60
C ALA A 115 9.47 16.40 26.85
N ASN A 116 9.80 15.26 27.48
CA ASN A 116 10.71 15.23 28.62
C ASN A 116 12.19 15.27 28.23
N ARG A 117 12.58 14.77 27.05
CA ARG A 117 13.98 14.89 26.56
C ARG A 117 14.34 16.29 26.09
N GLN A 118 13.41 17.08 25.56
CA GLN A 118 13.68 18.47 25.17
C GLN A 118 13.74 19.46 26.34
N ARG A 119 13.34 19.04 27.55
CA ARG A 119 13.44 19.86 28.77
C ARG A 119 14.71 19.62 29.59
N ARG A 120 15.57 18.68 29.19
CA ARG A 120 16.90 18.46 29.77
C ARG A 120 17.97 18.94 28.81
#